data_AF-A0A2R6K112-F1
#
_entry.id   AF-A0A2R6K112-F1
#
_cell.length_a   1.000
_cell.length_b   1.000
_cell.length_c   1.000
_cell.angle_alpha   90.00
_cell.angle_beta   90.00
_cell.angle_gamma   90.00
#
_symmetry.space_group_name_H-M   'P 1'
#
loop_
_entity.id
_entity.type
_entity.pdbx_description
1 polymer ?
#
loop_
_entity_poly.entity_id
_entity_poly.type
_entity_poly.pdbx_seq_one_letter_code
_entity_poly.pdbx_strand_id
1 'polypeptide(L)'
;MTNLDHGKFTRVTTTFHALLGLDVFVLFFTGYGIMFNDELWWLLELMGGNQGVTVIHRIAGVGLVALIGFWVTLMVITPTGRSNFREIIPTPGDIQAFIQDIQFVLGRADERHPNARQFAGYKADEIPLLSYVGKGVIFIFSIELTLLSISGLLIWSKTALAGFFQTKTAAMAFVVFHGLLGVIMLMGIMFHIFEHGFHPAFYPLEIKAFIPRSMIPEDHENANADSTGIENLSLSPSWGWVTSLMGFFVVIGIVSVLLGSIFDEGYPVPRDLAIGGGPTNLLLMIGINIGILVLFVGLVLSLYGNVLRSRWERQMQREREDRTTATDGGQHHGDD
;
A
#
# COMPACT_ATOMS: atom_id res chain seq x y z
N MET A 1 -16.87 14.02 -15.61
CA MET A 1 -15.98 13.21 -14.73
C MET A 1 -16.10 13.74 -13.31
N THR A 2 -16.01 12.88 -12.28
CA THR A 2 -16.04 13.34 -10.88
C THR A 2 -14.72 14.00 -10.51
N ASN A 3 -14.76 15.12 -9.80
CA ASN A 3 -13.54 15.78 -9.32
C ASN A 3 -12.86 15.02 -8.17
N LEU A 4 -13.38 13.86 -7.74
CA LEU A 4 -12.88 13.04 -6.62
C LEU A 4 -11.38 12.79 -6.58
N ASP A 5 -10.70 12.87 -7.71
CA ASP A 5 -9.25 12.88 -7.73
C ASP A 5 -8.75 14.30 -7.40
N HIS A 6 -8.53 14.65 -6.14
CA HIS A 6 -7.92 15.95 -5.77
C HIS A 6 -6.38 15.83 -5.72
N GLY A 7 -5.83 14.69 -6.18
CA GLY A 7 -4.48 14.26 -5.86
C GLY A 7 -3.42 15.10 -6.56
N LYS A 8 -2.45 15.62 -5.81
CA LYS A 8 -1.20 16.22 -6.31
C LYS A 8 -0.15 15.16 -6.71
N PHE A 9 -0.56 13.94 -7.09
CA PHE A 9 0.38 12.87 -7.42
C PHE A 9 1.11 13.20 -8.72
N THR A 10 2.43 13.23 -8.66
CA THR A 10 3.30 13.49 -9.80
C THR A 10 3.72 12.18 -10.44
N ARG A 11 4.35 12.25 -11.62
CA ARG A 11 4.99 11.06 -12.25
C ARG A 11 6.00 10.40 -11.32
N VAL A 12 6.73 11.20 -10.54
CA VAL A 12 7.73 10.69 -9.59
C VAL A 12 7.03 9.92 -8.46
N THR A 13 5.97 10.47 -7.87
CA THR A 13 5.29 9.82 -6.73
C THR A 13 4.55 8.55 -7.15
N THR A 14 3.88 8.55 -8.30
CA THR A 14 3.20 7.35 -8.83
C THR A 14 4.18 6.25 -9.24
N THR A 15 5.31 6.62 -9.85
CA THR A 15 6.37 5.65 -10.17
C THR A 15 7.04 5.10 -8.92
N PHE A 16 7.35 5.97 -7.96
CA PHE A 16 7.89 5.55 -6.66
C PHE A 16 6.94 4.59 -5.95
N HIS A 17 5.65 4.91 -5.90
CA HIS A 17 4.64 4.03 -5.31
C HIS A 17 4.59 2.66 -6.00
N ALA A 18 4.62 2.61 -7.33
CA ALA A 18 4.63 1.35 -8.06
C ALA A 18 5.89 0.49 -7.79
N LEU A 19 7.07 1.13 -7.75
CA LEU A 19 8.33 0.45 -7.43
C LEU A 19 8.37 -0.03 -5.98
N LEU A 20 7.97 0.83 -5.04
CA LEU A 20 7.88 0.50 -3.62
C LEU A 20 6.88 -0.63 -3.39
N GLY A 21 5.70 -0.56 -4.02
CA GLY A 21 4.70 -1.62 -3.92
C GLY A 21 5.22 -2.96 -4.42
N LEU A 22 5.89 -3.00 -5.57
CA LEU A 22 6.50 -4.23 -6.10
C LEU A 22 7.56 -4.80 -5.14
N ASP A 23 8.47 -3.95 -4.65
CA ASP A 23 9.53 -4.35 -3.73
C ASP A 23 8.97 -4.88 -2.40
N VAL A 24 7.97 -4.18 -1.85
CA VAL A 24 7.19 -4.60 -0.67
C VAL A 24 6.52 -5.94 -0.92
N PHE A 25 5.85 -6.17 -2.06
CA PHE A 25 5.26 -7.49 -2.36
C PHE A 25 6.32 -8.60 -2.35
N VAL A 26 7.49 -8.39 -2.96
CA VAL A 26 8.58 -9.39 -2.95
C VAL A 26 9.07 -9.65 -1.51
N LEU A 27 9.25 -8.60 -0.72
CA LEU A 27 9.62 -8.71 0.70
C LEU A 27 8.58 -9.48 1.50
N PHE A 28 7.29 -9.26 1.27
CA PHE A 28 6.23 -9.97 1.98
C PHE A 28 6.09 -11.41 1.52
N PHE A 29 6.12 -11.74 0.22
CA PHE A 29 6.09 -13.15 -0.19
C PHE A 29 7.28 -13.93 0.39
N THR A 30 8.47 -13.35 0.37
CA THR A 30 9.66 -14.00 0.93
C THR A 30 9.66 -14.05 2.46
N GLY A 31 9.35 -12.93 3.13
CA GLY A 31 9.34 -12.83 4.59
C GLY A 31 8.21 -13.65 5.24
N TYR A 32 7.03 -13.64 4.63
CA TYR A 32 5.90 -14.47 5.03
C TYR A 32 6.28 -15.95 4.89
N GLY A 33 6.85 -16.36 3.76
CA GLY A 33 7.38 -17.71 3.59
C GLY A 33 8.36 -18.11 4.69
N ILE A 34 9.36 -17.28 4.99
CA ILE A 34 10.35 -17.56 6.06
C ILE A 34 9.67 -17.76 7.42
N MET A 35 8.74 -16.88 7.77
CA MET A 35 8.06 -16.87 9.07
C MET A 35 7.15 -18.09 9.25
N PHE A 36 6.31 -18.39 8.26
CA PHE A 36 5.27 -19.42 8.29
C PHE A 36 5.60 -20.56 7.33
N ASN A 37 6.82 -21.08 7.48
CA ASN A 37 7.39 -22.03 6.52
C ASN A 37 6.67 -23.38 6.48
N ASP A 38 6.02 -23.78 7.58
CA ASP A 38 5.25 -25.01 7.66
C ASP A 38 3.97 -24.90 6.83
N GLU A 39 3.24 -23.78 6.92
CA GLU A 39 2.00 -23.55 6.17
C GLU A 39 2.25 -23.13 4.72
N LEU A 40 3.41 -22.53 4.44
CA LEU A 40 3.80 -21.98 3.13
C LEU A 40 4.96 -22.72 2.47
N TRP A 41 5.22 -23.97 2.84
CA TRP A 41 6.32 -24.80 2.29
C TRP A 41 6.42 -24.74 0.76
N TRP A 42 5.28 -24.69 0.06
CA TRP A 42 5.21 -24.64 -1.40
C TRP A 42 5.79 -23.34 -1.97
N LEU A 43 5.64 -22.22 -1.26
CA LEU A 43 6.19 -20.93 -1.65
C LEU A 43 7.71 -20.92 -1.47
N LEU A 44 8.22 -21.59 -0.43
CA LEU A 44 9.66 -21.77 -0.23
C LEU A 44 10.25 -22.59 -1.37
N GLU A 45 9.63 -23.72 -1.70
CA GLU A 45 10.10 -24.60 -2.77
C GLU A 45 10.13 -23.86 -4.12
N LEU A 46 9.06 -23.13 -4.45
CA LEU A 46 8.97 -22.31 -5.66
C LEU A 46 10.11 -21.28 -5.78
N MET A 47 10.57 -20.75 -4.65
CA MET A 47 11.62 -19.73 -4.57
C MET A 47 13.03 -20.32 -4.35
N GLY A 48 13.22 -21.63 -4.51
CA GLY A 48 14.53 -22.29 -4.39
C GLY A 48 14.91 -22.69 -2.97
N GLY A 49 13.93 -22.97 -2.12
CA GLY A 49 14.10 -23.38 -0.72
C GLY A 49 14.56 -22.24 0.20
N ASN A 50 14.91 -22.57 1.45
CA ASN A 50 15.29 -21.59 2.47
C ASN A 50 16.42 -20.65 2.04
N GLN A 51 17.41 -21.17 1.31
CA GLN A 51 18.51 -20.35 0.80
C GLN A 51 18.02 -19.38 -0.26
N GLY A 52 17.23 -19.84 -1.24
CA GLY A 52 16.70 -19.01 -2.32
C GLY A 52 15.82 -17.88 -1.79
N VAL A 53 14.85 -18.22 -0.93
CA VAL A 53 13.95 -17.23 -0.30
C VAL A 53 14.74 -16.19 0.49
N THR A 54 15.73 -16.61 1.29
CA THR A 54 16.54 -15.67 2.08
C THR A 54 17.36 -14.73 1.19
N VAL A 55 17.91 -15.24 0.07
CA VAL A 55 18.66 -14.42 -0.88
C VAL A 55 17.74 -13.40 -1.55
N ILE A 56 16.57 -13.82 -2.04
CA ILE A 56 15.59 -12.91 -2.66
C ILE A 56 15.15 -11.85 -1.66
N HIS A 57 14.82 -12.24 -0.42
CA HIS A 57 14.41 -11.31 0.65
C HIS A 57 15.48 -10.24 0.91
N ARG A 58 16.76 -10.64 0.96
CA ARG A 58 17.88 -9.71 1.17
C ARG A 58 18.08 -8.76 -0.01
N ILE A 59 17.95 -9.25 -1.24
CA ILE A 59 18.05 -8.41 -2.44
C ILE A 59 16.93 -7.37 -2.46
N ALA A 60 15.69 -7.78 -2.20
CA ALA A 60 14.56 -6.87 -2.08
C ALA A 60 14.76 -5.89 -0.91
N GLY A 61 15.32 -6.36 0.22
CA GLY A 61 15.64 -5.48 1.37
C GLY A 61 16.65 -4.37 1.02
N VAL A 62 17.64 -4.66 0.16
CA VAL A 62 18.54 -3.63 -0.37
C VAL A 62 17.78 -2.66 -1.29
N GLY A 63 16.85 -3.17 -2.10
CA GLY A 63 15.91 -2.39 -2.91
C GLY A 63 15.11 -1.40 -2.04
N LEU A 64 14.51 -1.88 -0.96
CA LEU A 64 13.75 -1.06 -0.02
C LEU A 64 14.59 0.05 0.59
N VAL A 65 15.80 -0.28 1.07
CA VAL A 65 16.72 0.71 1.67
C VAL A 65 17.08 1.78 0.64
N ALA A 66 17.34 1.41 -0.61
CA ALA A 66 17.62 2.35 -1.68
C ALA A 66 16.40 3.24 -2.00
N LEU A 67 15.19 2.67 -2.07
CA LEU A 67 13.95 3.41 -2.31
C LEU A 67 13.64 4.40 -1.17
N ILE A 68 13.75 3.97 0.09
CA ILE A 68 13.59 4.86 1.25
C ILE A 68 14.62 5.98 1.21
N GLY A 69 15.90 5.65 0.98
CA GLY A 69 16.98 6.63 0.87
C GLY A 69 16.73 7.66 -0.23
N PHE A 70 16.29 7.21 -1.40
CA PHE A 70 15.87 8.08 -2.51
C PHE A 70 14.72 9.02 -2.10
N TRP A 71 13.67 8.48 -1.49
CA TRP A 71 12.49 9.26 -1.11
C TRP A 71 12.79 10.29 -0.02
N VAL A 72 13.54 9.91 1.02
CA VAL A 72 14.00 10.83 2.07
C VAL A 72 14.88 11.91 1.47
N THR A 73 15.76 11.57 0.54
CA THR A 73 16.61 12.56 -0.16
C THR A 73 15.74 13.58 -0.90
N LEU A 74 14.75 13.13 -1.68
CA LEU A 74 13.81 14.03 -2.36
C LEU A 74 13.03 14.93 -1.39
N MET A 75 12.57 14.38 -0.27
CA MET A 75 11.86 15.15 0.77
C MET A 75 12.71 16.27 1.33
N VAL A 76 14.01 16.03 1.55
CA VAL A 76 14.92 17.01 2.16
C VAL A 76 15.39 18.07 1.16
N ILE A 77 15.75 17.68 -0.07
CA ILE A 77 16.39 18.59 -1.02
C ILE A 77 15.40 19.42 -1.84
N THR A 78 14.18 18.93 -2.05
CA THR A 78 13.21 19.61 -2.91
C THR A 78 12.27 20.53 -2.11
N PRO A 79 11.94 21.74 -2.61
CA PRO A 79 10.95 22.60 -1.98
C PRO A 79 9.59 21.92 -1.82
N THR A 80 9.15 21.21 -2.86
CA THR A 80 7.90 20.44 -2.86
C THR A 80 7.92 19.34 -1.80
N GLY A 81 9.02 18.59 -1.69
CA GLY A 81 9.18 17.54 -0.68
C GLY A 81 9.07 18.07 0.75
N ARG A 82 9.74 19.19 1.05
CA ARG A 82 9.66 19.85 2.37
C ARG A 82 8.26 20.38 2.68
N SER A 83 7.58 20.93 1.68
CA SER A 83 6.18 21.38 1.81
C SER A 83 5.26 20.20 2.11
N ASN A 84 5.35 19.12 1.32
CA ASN A 84 4.55 17.91 1.51
C ASN A 84 4.80 17.29 2.89
N PHE A 85 6.05 17.27 3.35
CA PHE A 85 6.39 16.78 4.69
C PHE A 85 5.69 17.59 5.79
N ARG A 86 5.57 18.91 5.63
CA ARG A 86 4.84 19.74 6.59
C ARG A 86 3.33 19.46 6.57
N GLU A 87 2.76 19.14 5.41
CA GLU A 87 1.33 18.83 5.26
C GLU A 87 0.93 17.49 5.93
N ILE A 88 1.84 16.51 5.99
CA ILE A 88 1.54 15.21 6.61
C ILE A 88 1.59 15.23 8.14
N ILE A 89 2.30 16.19 8.76
CA ILE A 89 2.47 16.25 10.22
C ILE A 89 1.10 16.39 10.90
N PRO A 90 0.76 15.51 11.87
CA PRO A 90 -0.47 15.63 12.64
C PRO A 90 -0.55 16.97 13.37
N THR A 91 -1.74 17.57 13.31
CA THR A 91 -2.09 18.84 13.91
C THR A 91 -3.11 18.63 15.02
N PRO A 92 -3.30 19.59 15.94
CA PRO A 92 -4.37 19.50 16.94
C PRO A 92 -5.77 19.31 16.33
N GLY A 93 -6.00 19.80 15.10
CA GLY A 93 -7.24 19.61 14.37
C GLY A 93 -7.47 18.15 13.92
N ASP A 94 -6.42 17.34 13.80
CA ASP A 94 -6.54 15.91 13.50
C ASP A 94 -7.05 15.14 14.75
N ILE A 95 -6.67 15.57 15.96
CA ILE A 95 -7.17 14.98 17.22
C ILE A 95 -8.64 15.35 17.43
N GLN A 96 -9.01 16.61 17.18
CA GLN A 96 -10.41 17.04 17.22
C GLN A 96 -11.26 16.26 16.22
N ALA A 97 -10.72 16.01 15.03
CA ALA A 97 -11.38 15.20 14.01
C ALA A 97 -11.62 13.77 14.48
N PHE A 98 -10.61 13.13 15.07
CA PHE A 98 -10.75 11.78 15.64
C PHE A 98 -11.84 11.71 16.71
N ILE A 99 -11.87 12.67 17.65
CA ILE A 99 -12.86 12.70 18.73
C ILE A 99 -14.28 12.86 18.18
N GLN A 100 -14.49 13.80 17.25
CA GLN A 100 -15.79 14.01 16.63
C GLN A 100 -16.19 12.81 15.76
N ASP A 101 -15.25 12.15 15.09
CA ASP A 101 -15.56 10.96 14.29
C ASP A 101 -16.07 9.81 15.17
N ILE A 102 -15.48 9.61 16.36
CA ILE A 102 -16.02 8.68 17.37
C ILE A 102 -17.42 9.11 17.81
N GLN A 103 -17.64 10.40 18.10
CA GLN A 103 -18.96 10.89 18.48
C GLN A 103 -19.99 10.64 17.38
N PHE A 104 -19.63 10.87 16.12
CA PHE A 104 -20.47 10.63 14.96
C PHE A 104 -20.84 9.14 14.84
N VAL A 105 -19.86 8.23 14.91
CA VAL A 105 -20.12 6.78 14.88
C VAL A 105 -21.01 6.32 16.04
N LEU A 106 -20.90 6.95 17.20
CA LEU A 106 -21.76 6.69 18.37
C LEU A 106 -23.12 7.39 18.31
N GLY A 107 -23.44 8.10 17.21
CA GLY A 107 -24.69 8.86 17.05
C GLY A 107 -24.81 10.08 17.98
N ARG A 108 -23.69 10.61 18.47
CA ARG A 108 -23.60 11.79 19.36
C ARG A 108 -23.19 13.07 18.64
N ALA A 109 -22.92 12.99 17.34
CA ALA A 109 -22.71 14.13 16.46
C ALA A 109 -23.48 13.89 15.16
N ASP A 110 -24.10 14.94 14.63
CA ASP A 110 -24.89 14.85 13.40
C ASP A 110 -24.02 14.74 12.15
N GLU A 111 -22.75 15.16 12.25
CA GLU A 111 -21.82 15.19 11.13
C GLU A 111 -20.37 14.89 11.55
N ARG A 112 -19.58 14.32 10.62
CA ARG A 112 -18.14 14.07 10.79
C ARG A 112 -17.36 15.39 10.78
N HIS A 113 -16.21 15.45 11.43
CA HIS A 113 -15.34 16.64 11.36
C HIS A 113 -14.84 16.90 9.93
N PRO A 114 -14.66 18.16 9.48
CA PRO A 114 -14.11 18.47 8.14
C PRO A 114 -12.81 17.72 7.81
N ASN A 115 -11.83 17.70 8.72
CA ASN A 115 -10.58 16.95 8.57
C ASN A 115 -10.72 15.41 8.51
N ALA A 116 -11.93 14.85 8.71
CA ALA A 116 -12.23 13.42 8.53
C ALA A 116 -12.92 13.12 7.19
N ARG A 117 -13.34 14.16 6.44
CA ARG A 117 -14.14 14.03 5.22
C ARG A 117 -13.25 13.99 3.98
N GLN A 118 -12.67 12.84 3.65
CA GLN A 118 -11.86 12.70 2.42
C GLN A 118 -12.70 12.38 1.17
N PHE A 119 -13.89 11.79 1.33
CA PHE A 119 -14.76 11.34 0.24
C PHE A 119 -16.24 11.69 0.44
N ALA A 120 -16.53 12.64 1.33
CA ALA A 120 -17.91 13.11 1.51
C ALA A 120 -18.16 14.23 0.49
N GLY A 121 -19.24 14.16 -0.30
CA GLY A 121 -19.54 14.97 -1.50
C GLY A 121 -19.65 16.49 -1.34
N TYR A 122 -18.69 17.11 -0.67
CA TYR A 122 -18.49 18.55 -0.50
C TYR A 122 -17.63 19.12 -1.63
N LYS A 123 -17.36 20.42 -1.62
CA LYS A 123 -16.51 21.03 -2.65
C LYS A 123 -15.06 20.57 -2.51
N ALA A 124 -14.36 20.51 -3.64
CA ALA A 124 -13.01 19.96 -3.68
C ALA A 124 -11.97 20.77 -2.89
N ASP A 125 -12.23 22.05 -2.68
CA ASP A 125 -11.44 22.98 -1.87
C ASP A 125 -11.75 22.88 -0.36
N GLU A 126 -12.90 22.33 0.01
CA GLU A 126 -13.33 22.13 1.41
C GLU A 126 -12.87 20.77 1.98
N ILE A 127 -12.50 19.83 1.10
CA ILE A 127 -12.06 18.50 1.49
C ILE A 127 -10.55 18.53 1.76
N PRO A 128 -10.09 18.10 2.95
CA PRO A 128 -8.66 17.99 3.22
C PRO A 128 -8.01 17.04 2.22
N LEU A 129 -6.85 17.43 1.68
CA LEU A 129 -6.03 16.60 0.79
C LEU A 129 -5.73 15.23 1.43
N LEU A 130 -5.53 15.23 2.75
CA LEU A 130 -5.22 14.06 3.54
C LEU A 130 -6.01 14.14 4.85
N SER A 131 -6.94 13.20 5.04
CA SER A 131 -7.67 13.08 6.31
C SER A 131 -6.74 12.72 7.46
N TYR A 132 -7.21 12.88 8.69
CA TYR A 132 -6.46 12.40 9.86
C TYR A 132 -6.13 10.89 9.76
N VAL A 133 -7.03 10.09 9.17
CA VAL A 133 -6.81 8.66 8.90
C VAL A 133 -5.69 8.48 7.88
N GLY A 134 -5.74 9.20 6.75
CA GLY A 134 -4.70 9.15 5.73
C GLY A 134 -3.31 9.56 6.25
N LYS A 135 -3.24 10.58 7.12
CA LYS A 135 -2.00 10.95 7.83
C LYS A 135 -1.52 9.81 8.72
N GLY A 136 -2.42 9.20 9.49
CA GLY A 136 -2.14 8.04 10.32
C GLY A 136 -1.52 6.89 9.53
N VAL A 137 -2.13 6.51 8.41
CA VAL A 137 -1.63 5.44 7.53
C VAL A 137 -0.24 5.75 7.00
N ILE A 138 0.02 6.98 6.53
CA ILE A 138 1.36 7.39 6.06
C ILE A 138 2.39 7.24 7.17
N PHE A 139 2.08 7.69 8.39
CA PHE A 139 3.01 7.60 9.53
C PHE A 139 3.28 6.16 9.95
N ILE A 140 2.24 5.33 10.07
CA ILE A 140 2.37 3.91 10.41
C ILE A 140 3.29 3.23 9.40
N PHE A 141 3.00 3.34 8.10
CA PHE A 141 3.80 2.72 7.05
C PHE A 141 5.23 3.26 7.01
N SER A 142 5.42 4.58 7.18
CA SER A 142 6.76 5.19 7.14
C SER A 142 7.62 4.75 8.31
N ILE A 143 7.06 4.69 9.52
CA ILE A 143 7.75 4.23 10.72
C ILE A 143 8.05 2.74 10.61
N GLU A 144 7.07 1.92 10.23
CA GLU A 144 7.25 0.46 10.11
C GLU A 144 8.28 0.10 9.06
N LEU A 145 8.24 0.69 7.86
CA LEU A 145 9.26 0.47 6.83
C LEU A 145 10.65 0.91 7.28
N THR A 146 10.75 2.01 8.04
CA THR A 146 12.03 2.47 8.61
C THR A 146 12.56 1.47 9.64
N LEU A 147 11.71 1.02 10.57
CA LEU A 147 12.10 0.06 11.61
C LEU A 147 12.43 -1.31 11.01
N LEU A 148 11.69 -1.78 10.00
CA LEU A 148 11.99 -2.99 9.25
C LEU A 148 13.33 -2.89 8.53
N SER A 149 13.62 -1.75 7.90
CA SER A 149 14.90 -1.52 7.22
C SER A 149 16.07 -1.55 8.20
N ILE A 150 15.95 -0.84 9.32
CA ILE A 150 16.99 -0.81 10.36
C ILE A 150 17.18 -2.20 10.98
N SER A 151 16.10 -2.84 11.41
CA SER A 151 16.18 -4.17 12.03
C SER A 151 16.69 -5.23 11.06
N GLY A 152 16.30 -5.17 9.78
CA GLY A 152 16.78 -6.05 8.71
C GLY A 152 18.29 -5.92 8.48
N LEU A 153 18.81 -4.69 8.46
CA LEU A 153 20.24 -4.41 8.39
C LEU A 153 21.00 -4.91 9.63
N LEU A 154 20.43 -4.75 10.83
CA LEU A 154 21.03 -5.24 12.07
C LEU A 154 21.15 -6.78 12.07
N ILE A 155 20.10 -7.49 11.64
CA ILE A 155 20.10 -8.96 11.59
C ILE A 155 20.76 -9.54 10.34
N TRP A 156 21.28 -8.68 9.45
CA TRP A 156 21.96 -9.09 8.22
C TRP A 156 23.08 -10.09 8.50
N SER A 157 23.85 -9.82 9.57
CA SER A 157 24.85 -10.74 10.13
C SER A 157 24.54 -11.04 11.60
N LYS A 158 23.74 -12.09 11.83
CA LYS A 158 23.39 -12.56 13.18
C LYS A 158 24.62 -12.87 14.03
N THR A 159 25.70 -13.37 13.42
CA THR A 159 26.96 -13.69 14.11
C THR A 159 27.70 -12.43 14.54
N ALA A 160 27.77 -11.41 13.68
CA ALA A 160 28.35 -10.12 14.05
C ALA A 160 27.54 -9.44 15.16
N LEU A 161 26.20 -9.50 15.07
CA LEU A 161 25.30 -8.94 16.07
C LEU A 161 25.46 -9.64 17.43
N ALA A 162 25.52 -10.97 17.44
CA ALA A 162 25.77 -11.76 18.64
C ALA A 162 27.15 -11.47 19.24
N GLY A 163 28.17 -11.24 18.41
CA GLY A 163 29.51 -10.83 18.84
C GLY A 163 29.52 -9.43 19.47
N PHE A 164 28.82 -8.47 18.86
CA PHE A 164 28.73 -7.09 19.36
C PHE A 164 28.05 -7.01 20.73
N PHE A 165 26.91 -7.68 20.90
CA PHE A 165 26.20 -7.73 22.18
C PHE A 165 26.75 -8.79 23.16
N GLN A 166 27.70 -9.62 22.72
CA GLN A 166 28.23 -10.77 23.47
C GLN A 166 27.14 -11.75 23.94
N THR A 167 26.00 -11.79 23.26
CA THR A 167 24.89 -12.70 23.58
C THR A 167 24.10 -13.11 22.35
N LYS A 168 23.81 -14.41 22.27
CA LYS A 168 22.89 -14.96 21.26
C LYS A 168 21.46 -14.48 21.48
N THR A 169 21.07 -14.24 22.73
CA THR A 169 19.72 -13.80 23.09
C THR A 169 19.40 -12.43 22.50
N ALA A 170 20.35 -11.48 22.53
CA ALA A 170 20.10 -10.17 21.90
C ALA A 170 19.94 -10.30 20.38
N ALA A 171 20.78 -11.11 19.72
CA ALA A 171 20.65 -11.34 18.28
C ALA A 171 19.30 -11.99 17.93
N MET A 172 18.81 -12.93 18.76
CA MET A 172 17.49 -13.52 18.60
C MET A 172 16.35 -12.52 18.84
N ALA A 173 16.47 -11.64 19.84
CA ALA A 173 15.48 -10.61 20.09
C ALA A 173 15.29 -9.68 18.89
N PHE A 174 16.37 -9.30 18.18
CA PHE A 174 16.27 -8.52 16.95
C PHE A 174 15.62 -9.27 15.79
N VAL A 175 15.85 -10.59 15.68
CA VAL A 175 15.18 -11.43 14.66
C VAL A 175 13.68 -11.48 14.93
N VAL A 176 13.27 -11.75 16.17
CA VAL A 176 11.85 -11.77 16.57
C VAL A 176 11.22 -10.39 16.37
N PHE A 177 11.91 -9.32 16.76
CA PHE A 177 11.45 -7.95 16.54
C PHE A 177 11.22 -7.64 15.05
N HIS A 178 12.14 -8.02 14.18
CA HIS A 178 11.97 -7.84 12.73
C HIS A 178 10.79 -8.66 12.18
N GLY A 179 10.66 -9.93 12.61
CA GLY A 179 9.55 -10.80 12.22
C GLY A 179 8.19 -10.24 12.64
N LEU A 180 8.06 -9.77 13.89
CA LEU A 180 6.81 -9.20 14.41
C LEU A 180 6.48 -7.85 13.76
N LEU A 181 7.46 -7.00 13.47
CA LEU A 181 7.23 -5.79 12.66
C LEU A 181 6.71 -6.17 11.26
N GLY A 182 7.24 -7.25 10.68
CA GLY A 182 6.76 -7.80 9.41
C GLY A 182 5.29 -8.21 9.51
N VAL A 183 4.90 -8.92 10.58
CA VAL A 183 3.51 -9.32 10.81
C VAL A 183 2.57 -8.11 10.91
N ILE A 184 2.93 -7.08 11.68
CA ILE A 184 2.09 -5.88 11.84
C ILE A 184 1.96 -5.14 10.50
N MET A 185 3.07 -4.92 9.79
CA MET A 185 3.05 -4.26 8.48
C MET A 185 2.27 -5.08 7.44
N LEU A 186 2.34 -6.41 7.49
CA LEU A 186 1.55 -7.29 6.64
C LEU A 186 0.05 -7.06 6.82
N MET A 187 -0.41 -6.88 8.06
CA MET A 187 -1.80 -6.51 8.34
C MET A 187 -2.14 -5.16 7.71
N GLY A 188 -1.27 -4.17 7.91
CA GLY A 188 -1.41 -2.84 7.29
C GLY A 188 -1.54 -2.92 5.77
N ILE A 189 -0.75 -3.75 5.11
CA ILE A 189 -0.79 -3.96 3.66
C ILE A 189 -2.06 -4.66 3.21
N MET A 190 -2.53 -5.70 3.94
CA MET A 190 -3.81 -6.34 3.63
C MET A 190 -4.97 -5.35 3.72
N PHE A 191 -4.98 -4.48 4.74
CA PHE A 191 -5.96 -3.40 4.84
C PHE A 191 -5.80 -2.37 3.72
N HIS A 192 -4.58 -1.98 3.37
CA HIS A 192 -4.33 -1.04 2.28
C HIS A 192 -4.84 -1.57 0.93
N ILE A 193 -4.58 -2.85 0.63
CA ILE A 193 -5.13 -3.53 -0.57
C ILE A 193 -6.66 -3.50 -0.54
N PHE A 194 -7.26 -3.80 0.61
CA PHE A 194 -8.70 -3.81 0.76
C PHE A 194 -9.32 -2.42 0.55
N GLU A 195 -8.81 -1.43 1.27
CA GLU A 195 -9.30 -0.05 1.24
C GLU A 195 -9.23 0.53 -0.16
N HIS A 196 -8.08 0.44 -0.84
CA HIS A 196 -7.89 1.10 -2.14
C HIS A 196 -8.34 0.25 -3.34
N GLY A 197 -8.41 -1.07 -3.21
CA GLY A 197 -8.91 -1.97 -4.26
C GLY A 197 -10.44 -2.10 -4.26
N PHE A 198 -11.07 -1.98 -3.09
CA PHE A 198 -12.49 -2.29 -2.92
C PHE A 198 -13.32 -1.11 -2.39
N HIS A 199 -12.76 0.10 -2.40
CA HIS A 199 -13.52 1.32 -2.12
C HIS A 199 -14.70 1.47 -3.12
N PRO A 200 -15.92 1.74 -2.67
CA PRO A 200 -17.09 1.85 -3.55
C PRO A 200 -16.93 2.90 -4.66
N ALA A 201 -16.24 4.01 -4.39
CA ALA A 201 -16.03 5.08 -5.36
C ALA A 201 -14.91 4.79 -6.38
N PHE A 202 -14.03 3.83 -6.09
CA PHE A 202 -12.82 3.57 -6.91
C PHE A 202 -12.72 2.13 -7.39
N TYR A 203 -13.64 1.26 -7.02
CA TYR A 203 -13.64 -0.14 -7.42
C TYR A 203 -13.60 -0.28 -8.95
N PRO A 204 -12.71 -1.14 -9.52
CA PRO A 204 -11.90 -2.16 -8.83
C PRO A 204 -10.50 -1.73 -8.38
N LEU A 205 -10.11 -0.47 -8.57
CA LEU A 205 -8.80 0.05 -8.18
C LEU A 205 -8.77 1.58 -8.18
N GLU A 206 -8.22 2.17 -7.12
CA GLU A 206 -7.96 3.60 -7.08
C GLU A 206 -6.81 4.05 -7.99
N ILE A 207 -7.16 4.76 -9.08
CA ILE A 207 -6.23 5.15 -10.14
C ILE A 207 -5.23 6.23 -9.75
N LYS A 208 -5.49 7.02 -8.70
CA LYS A 208 -4.63 8.14 -8.27
C LYS A 208 -3.21 7.70 -7.88
N ALA A 209 -3.07 6.45 -7.46
CA ALA A 209 -1.78 5.85 -7.11
C ALA A 209 -0.89 5.56 -8.34
N PHE A 210 -1.49 5.52 -9.54
CA PHE A 210 -0.82 5.13 -10.79
C PHE A 210 -0.79 6.26 -11.82
N ILE A 211 -1.87 7.01 -11.97
CA ILE A 211 -1.98 8.07 -12.98
C ILE A 211 -1.68 9.42 -12.32
N PRO A 212 -0.67 10.17 -12.80
CA PRO A 212 -0.36 11.48 -12.23
C PRO A 212 -1.42 12.52 -12.61
N ARG A 213 -1.64 13.49 -11.74
CA ARG A 213 -2.66 14.54 -11.89
C ARG A 213 -2.62 15.27 -13.22
N SER A 214 -1.42 15.56 -13.71
CA SER A 214 -1.22 16.28 -14.97
C SER A 214 -1.69 15.53 -16.22
N MET A 215 -2.09 14.26 -16.08
CA MET A 215 -2.68 13.46 -17.16
C MET A 215 -4.19 13.31 -17.04
N ILE A 216 -4.81 13.76 -15.94
CA ILE A 216 -6.25 13.67 -15.74
C ILE A 216 -6.90 14.92 -16.34
N PRO A 217 -7.80 14.79 -17.33
CA PRO A 217 -8.51 15.93 -17.90
C PRO A 217 -9.32 16.63 -16.81
N GLU A 218 -9.13 17.93 -16.64
CA GLU A 218 -10.01 18.72 -15.79
C GLU A 218 -11.27 19.07 -16.60
N ASP A 219 -12.44 18.63 -16.13
CA ASP A 219 -13.72 19.14 -16.63
C ASP A 219 -13.89 20.58 -16.11
N HIS A 220 -13.34 21.55 -16.83
CA HIS A 220 -13.48 22.97 -16.51
C HIS A 220 -14.92 23.49 -16.63
N GLU A 221 -15.83 22.73 -17.25
CA GLU A 221 -17.26 23.08 -17.31
C GLU A 221 -17.93 23.10 -15.93
N ASN A 222 -17.37 22.37 -14.94
CA ASN A 222 -17.94 22.21 -13.60
C ASN A 222 -17.03 22.76 -12.49
N ALA A 223 -16.17 23.73 -12.78
CA ALA A 223 -15.32 24.38 -11.76
C ALA A 223 -16.13 25.08 -10.65
N ASN A 224 -17.42 25.34 -10.88
CA ASN A 224 -18.38 25.90 -9.92
C ASN A 224 -19.35 24.85 -9.34
N ALA A 225 -19.10 23.54 -9.53
CA ALA A 225 -19.99 22.51 -8.99
C ALA A 225 -19.92 22.48 -7.44
N ASP A 226 -21.09 22.37 -6.81
CA ASP A 226 -21.21 22.39 -5.35
C ASP A 226 -20.74 21.10 -4.65
N SER A 227 -20.21 20.13 -5.40
CA SER A 227 -19.85 18.80 -4.93
C SER A 227 -18.68 18.19 -5.74
N THR A 228 -18.08 17.11 -5.22
CA THR A 228 -17.05 16.32 -5.92
C THR A 228 -17.58 15.49 -7.10
N GLY A 229 -18.91 15.44 -7.28
CA GLY A 229 -19.57 14.60 -8.26
C GLY A 229 -19.74 13.14 -7.84
N ILE A 230 -19.37 12.76 -6.61
CA ILE A 230 -19.51 11.38 -6.10
C ILE A 230 -20.95 10.88 -6.14
N GLU A 231 -21.91 11.78 -5.96
CA GLU A 231 -23.35 11.52 -6.02
C GLU A 231 -23.83 11.12 -7.42
N ASN A 232 -23.04 11.40 -8.47
CA ASN A 232 -23.33 10.98 -9.84
C ASN A 232 -22.79 9.57 -10.15
N LEU A 233 -22.08 8.93 -9.20
CA LEU A 233 -21.55 7.59 -9.39
C LEU A 233 -22.60 6.54 -9.03
N SER A 234 -22.73 5.53 -9.90
CA SER A 234 -23.44 4.29 -9.60
C SER A 234 -22.45 3.21 -9.17
N LEU A 235 -22.79 2.44 -8.14
CA LEU A 235 -21.99 1.29 -7.71
C LEU A 235 -21.93 0.23 -8.82
N SER A 236 -20.75 -0.38 -8.99
CA SER A 236 -20.61 -1.55 -9.86
C SER A 236 -21.50 -2.69 -9.35
N PRO A 237 -22.21 -3.43 -10.23
CA PRO A 237 -23.07 -4.55 -9.83
C PRO A 237 -22.33 -5.65 -9.05
N SER A 238 -21.03 -5.83 -9.29
CA SER A 238 -20.22 -6.83 -8.61
C SER A 238 -19.67 -6.36 -7.27
N TRP A 239 -19.67 -5.04 -6.99
CA TRP A 239 -18.94 -4.48 -5.86
C TRP A 239 -19.36 -5.09 -4.52
N GLY A 240 -20.66 -5.19 -4.24
CA GLY A 240 -21.15 -5.64 -2.94
C GLY A 240 -20.64 -7.04 -2.56
N TRP A 241 -20.81 -8.03 -3.44
CA TRP A 241 -20.39 -9.40 -3.13
C TRP A 241 -18.88 -9.56 -3.14
N VAL A 242 -18.15 -8.89 -4.05
CA VAL A 242 -16.69 -8.96 -4.12
C VAL A 242 -16.06 -8.35 -2.87
N THR A 243 -16.55 -7.18 -2.44
CA THR A 243 -16.06 -6.49 -1.24
C THR A 243 -16.33 -7.32 0.02
N SER A 244 -17.50 -7.96 0.14
CA SER A 244 -17.77 -8.86 1.27
C SER A 244 -16.82 -10.07 1.28
N LEU A 245 -16.59 -10.69 0.12
CA LEU A 245 -15.68 -11.84 0.02
C LEU A 245 -14.24 -11.46 0.35
N MET A 246 -13.76 -10.35 -0.21
CA MET A 246 -12.39 -9.89 0.03
C MET A 246 -12.19 -9.37 1.45
N GLY A 247 -13.20 -8.71 2.03
CA GLY A 247 -13.17 -8.33 3.44
C GLY A 247 -13.09 -9.55 4.36
N PHE A 248 -13.83 -10.61 4.05
CA PHE A 248 -13.74 -11.89 4.77
C PHE A 248 -12.34 -12.51 4.66
N PHE A 249 -11.74 -12.54 3.46
CA PHE A 249 -10.39 -13.04 3.27
C PHE A 249 -9.33 -12.22 4.01
N VAL A 250 -9.44 -10.89 4.01
CA VAL A 250 -8.54 -10.00 4.75
C VAL A 250 -8.61 -10.28 6.24
N VAL A 251 -9.81 -10.36 6.81
CA VAL A 251 -10.00 -10.64 8.25
C VAL A 251 -9.44 -12.02 8.61
N ILE A 252 -9.75 -13.06 7.83
CA ILE A 252 -9.21 -14.41 8.08
C ILE A 252 -7.69 -14.42 7.96
N GLY A 253 -7.14 -13.82 6.91
CA GLY A 253 -5.69 -13.75 6.71
C GLY A 253 -5.00 -13.07 7.89
N ILE A 254 -5.50 -11.91 8.33
CA ILE A 254 -4.97 -11.17 9.47
C ILE A 254 -5.04 -11.99 10.76
N VAL A 255 -6.21 -12.55 11.09
CA VAL A 255 -6.38 -13.34 12.32
C VAL A 255 -5.48 -14.57 12.30
N SER A 256 -5.31 -15.21 11.15
CA SER A 256 -4.48 -16.41 11.02
C SER A 256 -3.00 -16.10 11.14
N VAL A 257 -2.52 -15.00 10.54
CA VAL A 257 -1.14 -14.51 10.70
C VAL A 257 -0.89 -14.16 12.17
N LEU A 258 -1.80 -13.44 12.81
CA LEU A 258 -1.66 -13.08 14.22
C LEU A 258 -1.58 -14.32 15.12
N LEU A 259 -2.49 -15.28 14.92
CA LEU A 259 -2.47 -16.53 15.68
C LEU A 259 -1.22 -17.35 15.39
N GLY A 260 -0.84 -17.52 14.13
CA GLY A 260 0.38 -18.23 13.74
C GLY A 260 1.62 -17.57 14.34
N SER A 261 1.69 -16.24 14.38
CA SER A 261 2.85 -15.50 14.92
C SER A 261 3.09 -15.70 16.43
N ILE A 262 2.07 -16.19 17.15
CA ILE A 262 2.21 -16.58 18.56
C ILE A 262 2.92 -17.94 18.68
N PHE A 263 2.78 -18.80 17.67
CA PHE A 263 3.34 -20.15 17.67
C PHE A 263 4.68 -20.24 16.92
N ASP A 264 4.82 -19.46 15.84
CA ASP A 264 6.01 -19.41 15.00
C ASP A 264 6.83 -18.15 15.30
N GLU A 265 7.80 -18.25 16.19
CA GLU A 265 8.69 -17.13 16.54
C GLU A 265 9.82 -16.89 15.50
N GLY A 266 9.68 -17.43 14.29
CA GLY A 266 10.53 -17.11 13.15
C GLY A 266 11.92 -17.78 13.12
N TYR A 267 12.21 -18.87 13.86
CA TYR A 267 13.37 -19.76 13.61
C TYR A 267 13.14 -21.18 14.21
N PRO A 268 13.74 -22.26 13.66
CA PRO A 268 13.48 -23.64 14.06
C PRO A 268 14.25 -23.95 15.34
N VAL A 269 13.60 -23.78 16.49
CA VAL A 269 13.98 -24.60 17.64
C VAL A 269 13.42 -26.00 17.33
N PRO A 270 14.25 -27.06 17.26
CA PRO A 270 13.73 -28.41 17.09
C PRO A 270 12.87 -28.76 18.31
N ARG A 271 11.56 -28.51 18.20
CA ARG A 271 10.57 -29.32 18.90
C ARG A 271 10.37 -30.48 17.95
N ASP A 272 11.23 -31.49 18.08
CA ASP A 272 11.15 -32.80 17.43
C ASP A 272 10.16 -32.86 16.27
N LEU A 273 10.58 -32.51 15.03
CA LEU A 273 9.81 -32.71 13.79
C LEU A 273 8.31 -32.89 14.07
N ALA A 274 7.70 -31.86 14.67
CA ALA A 274 6.29 -31.92 14.94
C ALA A 274 5.68 -31.69 13.57
N ILE A 275 5.56 -32.77 12.80
CA ILE A 275 4.50 -32.91 11.82
C ILE A 275 3.25 -32.73 12.66
N GLY A 276 2.85 -31.46 12.85
CA GLY A 276 1.82 -31.04 13.78
C GLY A 276 0.48 -31.50 13.23
N GLY A 277 0.19 -32.78 13.36
CA GLY A 277 -1.04 -33.45 12.91
C GLY A 277 -2.24 -33.12 13.81
N GLY A 278 -2.46 -31.84 14.09
CA GLY A 278 -3.62 -31.34 14.82
C GLY A 278 -4.56 -30.55 13.89
N PRO A 279 -5.87 -30.50 14.17
CA PRO A 279 -6.83 -29.67 13.43
C PRO A 279 -6.47 -28.18 13.38
N THR A 280 -5.68 -27.70 14.35
CA THR A 280 -5.11 -26.35 14.39
C THR A 280 -4.16 -26.08 13.24
N ASN A 281 -3.44 -27.09 12.73
CA ASN A 281 -2.54 -26.95 11.59
C ASN A 281 -3.34 -26.73 10.29
N LEU A 282 -4.44 -27.45 10.07
CA LEU A 282 -5.22 -27.27 8.84
C LEU A 282 -5.90 -25.89 8.77
N LEU A 283 -6.45 -25.40 9.88
CA LEU A 283 -7.08 -24.08 9.92
C LEU A 283 -6.06 -22.95 9.76
N LEU A 284 -4.90 -23.05 10.42
CA LEU A 284 -3.80 -22.09 10.25
C LEU A 284 -3.26 -22.16 8.81
N MET A 285 -3.05 -23.35 8.27
CA MET A 285 -2.61 -23.55 6.88
C MET A 285 -3.57 -22.87 5.90
N ILE A 286 -4.88 -23.12 6.00
CA ILE A 286 -5.88 -22.47 5.14
C ILE A 286 -5.84 -20.95 5.34
N GLY A 287 -5.86 -20.48 6.59
CA GLY A 287 -5.91 -19.07 6.91
C GLY A 287 -4.68 -18.28 6.45
N ILE A 288 -3.49 -18.84 6.65
CA ILE A 288 -2.21 -18.27 6.20
C ILE A 288 -2.16 -18.23 4.66
N ASN A 289 -2.59 -19.30 3.99
CA ASN A 289 -2.70 -19.32 2.53
C ASN A 289 -3.74 -18.32 1.99
N ILE A 290 -4.84 -18.09 2.72
CA ILE A 290 -5.79 -17.00 2.41
C ILE A 290 -5.09 -15.63 2.52
N GLY A 291 -4.23 -15.43 3.52
CA GLY A 291 -3.39 -14.23 3.60
C GLY A 291 -2.49 -14.05 2.38
N ILE A 292 -1.85 -15.12 1.91
CA ILE A 292 -1.08 -15.09 0.65
C ILE A 292 -1.96 -14.78 -0.56
N LEU A 293 -3.19 -15.30 -0.62
CA LEU A 293 -4.14 -14.98 -1.68
C LEU A 293 -4.48 -13.48 -1.70
N VAL A 294 -4.70 -12.86 -0.54
CA VAL A 294 -4.93 -11.40 -0.45
C VAL A 294 -3.74 -10.62 -1.00
N LEU A 295 -2.50 -11.00 -0.67
CA LEU A 295 -1.30 -10.39 -1.24
C LEU A 295 -1.22 -10.57 -2.75
N PHE A 296 -1.55 -11.76 -3.26
CA PHE A 296 -1.56 -12.03 -4.68
C PHE A 296 -2.58 -11.17 -5.43
N VAL A 297 -3.79 -11.02 -4.89
CA VAL A 297 -4.80 -10.09 -5.42
C VAL A 297 -4.26 -8.66 -5.43
N GLY A 298 -3.62 -8.23 -4.35
CA GLY A 298 -2.97 -6.90 -4.28
C GLY A 298 -1.90 -6.70 -5.35
N LEU A 299 -1.05 -7.70 -5.59
CA LEU A 299 -0.04 -7.65 -6.65
C LEU A 299 -0.71 -7.54 -8.03
N VAL A 300 -1.76 -8.33 -8.29
CA VAL A 300 -2.51 -8.27 -9.55
C VAL A 300 -3.15 -6.90 -9.76
N LEU A 301 -3.76 -6.33 -8.72
CA LEU A 301 -4.34 -4.98 -8.77
C LEU A 301 -3.27 -3.91 -9.02
N SER A 302 -2.10 -4.03 -8.40
CA SER A 302 -0.96 -3.13 -8.64
C SER A 302 -0.46 -3.22 -10.09
N LEU A 303 -0.33 -4.43 -10.63
CA LEU A 303 0.04 -4.65 -12.04
C LEU A 303 -1.03 -4.10 -12.98
N TYR A 304 -2.30 -4.32 -12.67
CA TYR A 304 -3.43 -3.78 -13.44
C TYR A 304 -3.40 -2.24 -13.49
N GLY A 305 -3.17 -1.57 -12.35
CA GLY A 305 -3.02 -0.12 -12.29
C GLY A 305 -1.89 0.40 -13.17
N ASN A 306 -0.75 -0.29 -13.17
CA ASN A 306 0.39 0.06 -14.04
C ASN A 306 0.09 -0.15 -15.53
N VAL A 307 -0.66 -1.19 -15.88
CA VAL A 307 -1.13 -1.43 -17.25
C VAL A 307 -2.09 -0.32 -17.69
N LEU A 308 -3.02 0.09 -16.82
CA LEU A 308 -3.92 1.21 -17.10
C LEU A 308 -3.15 2.51 -17.33
N ARG A 309 -2.18 2.83 -16.47
CA ARG A 309 -1.28 3.97 -16.67
C ARG A 309 -0.62 3.94 -18.05
N SER A 310 -0.04 2.80 -18.44
CA SER A 310 0.64 2.68 -19.73
C SER A 310 -0.32 2.86 -20.92
N ARG A 311 -1.55 2.34 -20.82
CA ARG A 311 -2.58 2.55 -21.85
C ARG A 311 -2.99 4.02 -21.94
N TRP A 312 -3.19 4.67 -20.80
CA TRP A 312 -3.56 6.08 -20.71
C TRP A 312 -2.48 6.98 -21.31
N GLU A 313 -1.21 6.75 -20.98
CA GLU A 313 -0.08 7.49 -21.52
C GLU A 313 -0.01 7.39 -23.05
N ARG A 314 -0.22 6.18 -23.60
CA ARG A 314 -0.25 5.96 -25.06
C ARG A 314 -1.42 6.68 -25.73
N GLN A 315 -2.59 6.70 -25.10
CA GLN A 315 -3.75 7.43 -25.62
C GLN A 315 -3.47 8.93 -25.66
N MET A 316 -2.96 9.51 -24.57
CA MET A 316 -2.62 10.93 -24.50
C MET A 316 -1.52 11.33 -25.50
N GLN A 317 -0.57 10.43 -25.79
CA GLN A 317 0.44 10.65 -26.83
C GLN A 317 -0.20 10.73 -28.22
N ARG A 318 -1.07 9.77 -28.56
CA ARG A 318 -1.80 9.78 -29.85
C ARG A 318 -2.66 11.02 -30.01
N GLU A 319 -3.42 11.41 -29.00
CA GLU A 319 -4.24 12.63 -29.04
C GLU A 319 -3.40 13.91 -29.24
N ARG A 320 -2.16 13.94 -28.72
CA ARG A 320 -1.24 15.06 -28.95
C ARG A 320 -0.72 15.05 -30.39
N GLU A 321 -0.33 13.89 -30.92
CA GLU A 321 0.13 13.71 -32.30
C GLU A 321 -0.96 14.10 -33.31
N ASP A 322 -2.19 13.65 -33.09
CA ASP A 322 -3.37 13.99 -33.91
C ASP A 322 -3.69 15.49 -33.87
N ARG A 323 -3.54 16.14 -32.70
CA ARG A 323 -3.71 17.61 -32.59
C ARG A 323 -2.62 18.37 -33.35
N THR A 324 -1.36 17.94 -33.26
CA THR A 324 -0.25 18.60 -33.97
C THR A 324 -0.36 18.45 -35.49
N THR A 325 -0.78 17.28 -35.98
CA THR A 325 -0.97 17.06 -37.42
C THR A 325 -2.18 17.83 -37.98
N ALA A 326 -3.23 18.04 -37.19
CA ALA A 326 -4.37 18.88 -37.57
C ALA A 326 -4.02 20.38 -37.66
N THR A 327 -3.05 20.88 -36.87
CA THR A 327 -2.60 22.28 -36.93
C THR A 327 -1.62 22.57 -38.08
N ASP A 328 -0.88 21.57 -38.57
CA ASP A 328 0.12 21.73 -39.64
C ASP A 328 -0.48 21.57 -41.06
N GLY A 329 -1.71 21.09 -41.19
CA GLY A 329 -2.39 20.86 -42.48
C GLY A 329 -2.99 22.11 -43.15
N GLY A 330 -2.71 23.32 -42.64
CA GLY A 330 -3.43 24.55 -42.98
C GLY A 330 -2.57 25.68 -43.53
N GLN A 331 -1.75 25.46 -44.57
CA GLN A 331 -1.31 26.54 -45.47
C GLN A 331 -0.75 25.98 -46.78
N HIS A 332 -1.64 25.55 -47.68
CA HIS A 332 -1.33 25.55 -49.11
C HIS A 332 -1.89 26.85 -49.68
N HIS A 333 -1.09 27.92 -49.64
CA HIS A 333 -1.33 29.06 -50.52
C HIS A 333 -1.05 28.56 -51.94
N GLY A 334 -2.11 28.29 -52.69
CA GLY A 334 -2.04 28.17 -54.14
C GLY A 334 -1.91 29.57 -54.71
N ASP A 335 -0.76 29.86 -55.31
CA ASP A 335 -0.61 30.95 -56.26
C ASP A 335 -1.05 30.43 -57.63
N ASP A 336 -2.25 30.85 -58.06
CA ASP A 336 -2.67 30.92 -59.47
C ASP A 336 -2.78 32.40 -59.87
#